data_AF-Q0CWT7-F1
#
_entry.id   AF-Q0CWT7-F1
#
_cell.length_a   1.000
_cell.length_b   1.000
_cell.length_c   1.000
_cell.angle_alpha   90.00
_cell.angle_beta   90.00
_cell.angle_gamma   90.00
#
_symmetry.space_group_name_H-M   'P 1'
#
loop_
_entity.id
_entity.type
_entity.pdbx_description
1 polymer ?
#
loop_
_entity_poly.entity_id
_entity_poly.type
_entity_poly.pdbx_seq_one_letter_code
_entity_poly.pdbx_strand_id
1 'polypeptide(L)'
;MNPSEITEALLEKWTTLLTQPKPDPLAQAQQLSYIRYTAPTSFPSTPAAPARTILTSESRGLILAGGTTGFRTWEAALHLGTYLSTEAGRALVAGKRVIELGAGTGFLSLFMAKYLSPVRVVATDRETALIECMEDCARRNGVAVAESDSGTAPAGDGGVFEAGIWEWGTPLGRRDEDEPEDVFDVALGADLVCVPLVNGSGSALTW
;
A
#
# COMPACT_ATOMS: atom_id res chain seq x y z
N MET A 1 32.15 -24.75 23.24
CA MET A 1 31.01 -24.56 22.30
C MET A 1 29.78 -24.99 23.07
N ASN A 2 29.10 -24.06 23.74
CA ASN A 2 27.99 -24.37 24.62
C ASN A 2 26.70 -24.53 23.78
N PRO A 3 26.02 -25.67 23.86
CA PRO A 3 24.75 -25.88 23.19
C PRO A 3 23.64 -25.16 23.98
N SER A 4 22.70 -24.55 23.27
CA SER A 4 21.38 -24.15 23.76
C SER A 4 21.33 -23.25 25.00
N GLU A 5 21.65 -21.96 24.87
CA GLU A 5 21.23 -20.95 25.85
C GLU A 5 20.02 -20.22 25.26
N ILE A 6 18.82 -20.68 25.59
CA ILE A 6 17.61 -19.89 25.36
C ILE A 6 17.78 -18.66 26.26
N THR A 7 17.85 -17.47 25.67
CA THR A 7 18.10 -16.23 26.41
C THR A 7 17.05 -16.09 27.52
N GLU A 8 17.47 -16.05 28.79
CA GLU A 8 16.54 -15.97 29.94
C GLU A 8 15.57 -14.78 29.79
N ALA A 9 16.05 -13.66 29.25
CA ALA A 9 15.24 -12.50 28.93
C ALA A 9 14.12 -12.78 27.90
N LEU A 10 14.34 -13.71 26.96
CA LEU A 10 13.31 -14.14 26.01
C LEU A 10 12.27 -15.02 26.70
N LEU A 11 12.71 -15.94 27.56
CA LEU A 11 11.82 -16.80 28.37
C LEU A 11 10.95 -15.98 29.33
N GLU A 12 11.53 -14.99 29.99
CA GLU A 12 10.81 -14.08 30.88
C GLU A 12 9.74 -13.27 30.13
N LYS A 13 10.10 -12.69 28.97
CA LYS A 13 9.16 -11.98 28.09
C LYS A 13 8.07 -12.92 27.57
N TRP A 14 8.42 -14.13 27.15
CA TRP A 14 7.46 -15.12 26.68
C TRP A 14 6.48 -15.51 27.78
N THR A 15 6.96 -15.74 29.00
CA THR A 15 6.13 -16.10 30.15
C THR A 15 5.21 -14.94 30.53
N THR A 16 5.68 -13.70 30.45
CA THR A 16 4.86 -12.50 30.67
C THR A 16 3.77 -12.36 29.60
N LEU A 17 4.09 -12.64 28.34
CA LEU A 17 3.09 -12.61 27.25
C LEU A 17 2.06 -13.73 27.40
N LEU A 18 2.45 -14.92 27.86
CA LEU A 18 1.52 -16.04 28.11
C LEU A 18 0.53 -15.75 29.23
N THR A 19 0.89 -14.93 30.21
CA THR A 19 0.03 -14.57 31.35
C THR A 19 -0.86 -13.35 31.07
N GLN A 20 -0.66 -12.66 29.95
CA GLN A 20 -1.54 -11.57 29.54
C GLN A 20 -2.88 -12.12 29.04
N PRO A 21 -4.02 -11.52 29.43
CA PRO A 21 -5.31 -11.91 28.89
C PRO A 21 -5.30 -11.69 27.39
N LYS A 22 -5.74 -12.72 26.64
CA LYS A 22 -5.88 -12.60 25.20
C LYS A 22 -6.91 -11.50 24.92
N PRO A 23 -6.57 -10.43 24.17
CA PRO A 23 -7.55 -9.44 23.77
C PRO A 23 -8.65 -10.10 22.94
N ASP A 24 -9.84 -9.49 22.95
CA ASP A 24 -10.98 -9.95 22.17
C ASP A 24 -10.56 -10.27 20.71
N PRO A 25 -10.85 -11.45 20.17
CA PRO A 25 -10.47 -11.84 18.81
C PRO A 25 -10.87 -10.84 17.72
N LEU A 26 -12.01 -10.16 17.89
CA LEU A 26 -12.45 -9.13 16.94
C LEU A 26 -11.58 -7.87 17.04
N ALA A 27 -11.32 -7.39 18.25
CA ALA A 27 -10.41 -6.27 18.49
C ALA A 27 -8.97 -6.58 18.02
N GLN A 28 -8.49 -7.81 18.22
CA GLN A 28 -7.18 -8.25 17.76
C GLN A 28 -7.11 -8.34 16.23
N ALA A 29 -8.19 -8.80 15.58
CA ALA A 29 -8.27 -8.80 14.13
C ALA A 29 -8.25 -7.38 13.57
N GLN A 30 -8.88 -6.40 14.23
CA GLN A 30 -8.89 -5.00 13.80
C GLN A 30 -7.60 -4.24 14.10
N GLN A 31 -6.66 -4.84 14.83
CA GLN A 31 -5.41 -4.17 15.19
C GLN A 31 -4.52 -4.01 13.96
N LEU A 32 -4.26 -2.75 13.59
CA LEU A 32 -3.30 -2.40 12.55
C LEU A 32 -1.88 -2.68 13.03
N SER A 33 -1.09 -3.23 12.13
CA SER A 33 0.32 -3.55 12.32
C SER A 33 1.12 -3.04 11.13
N TYR A 34 2.31 -2.50 11.40
CA TYR A 34 3.18 -2.06 10.32
C TYR A 34 3.91 -3.25 9.72
N ILE A 35 3.74 -3.44 8.41
CA ILE A 35 4.40 -4.49 7.65
C ILE A 35 5.45 -3.86 6.74
N ARG A 36 6.64 -4.45 6.69
CA ARG A 36 7.72 -4.02 5.81
C ARG A 36 7.92 -5.04 4.70
N TYR A 37 7.74 -4.60 3.46
CA TYR A 37 8.07 -5.35 2.27
C TYR A 37 9.43 -4.94 1.74
N THR A 38 10.15 -5.92 1.18
CA THR A 38 11.45 -5.72 0.55
C THR A 38 11.35 -6.19 -0.89
N ALA A 39 11.60 -5.29 -1.85
CA ALA A 39 11.59 -5.66 -3.25
C ALA A 39 12.80 -6.54 -3.58
N PRO A 40 12.68 -7.48 -4.54
CA PRO A 40 13.80 -8.28 -5.00
C PRO A 40 14.94 -7.40 -5.54
N THR A 41 16.18 -7.82 -5.28
CA THR A 41 17.38 -7.23 -5.86
C THR A 41 17.71 -7.93 -7.18
N SER A 42 17.94 -7.15 -8.23
CA SER A 42 18.43 -7.67 -9.50
C SER A 42 19.86 -8.19 -9.32
N PHE A 43 20.12 -9.44 -9.72
CA PHE A 43 21.47 -10.00 -9.79
C PHE A 43 22.12 -9.64 -11.14
N PRO A 44 23.42 -9.28 -11.18
CA PRO A 44 24.37 -9.16 -10.09
C PRO A 44 24.14 -7.88 -9.27
N SER A 45 23.86 -8.05 -7.98
CA SER A 45 23.67 -6.93 -7.05
C SER A 45 25.03 -6.31 -6.73
N THR A 46 25.20 -5.02 -7.02
CA THR A 46 26.32 -4.25 -6.48
C THR A 46 26.22 -4.29 -4.95
N PRO A 47 27.26 -4.72 -4.20
CA PRO A 47 27.19 -4.92 -2.74
C PRO A 47 26.78 -3.69 -1.91
N ALA A 48 26.73 -2.51 -2.52
CA ALA A 48 26.48 -1.23 -1.88
C ALA A 48 25.06 -0.67 -2.07
N ALA A 49 24.20 -1.29 -2.90
CA ALA A 49 22.86 -0.75 -3.12
C ALA A 49 21.95 -1.05 -1.91
N PRO A 50 21.33 -0.03 -1.28
CA PRO A 50 20.43 -0.25 -0.15
C PRO A 50 19.17 -1.02 -0.57
N ALA A 51 18.67 -1.87 0.32
CA ALA A 51 17.44 -2.61 0.09
C ALA A 51 16.25 -1.65 -0.13
N ARG A 52 15.48 -1.88 -1.20
CA ARG A 52 14.25 -1.12 -1.48
C ARG A 52 13.14 -1.67 -0.59
N THR A 53 12.67 -0.86 0.36
CA THR A 53 11.66 -1.30 1.34
C THR A 53 10.52 -0.30 1.49
N ILE A 54 9.31 -0.85 1.65
CA ILE A 54 8.07 -0.09 1.86
C ILE A 54 7.38 -0.58 3.12
N LEU A 55 6.97 0.37 3.94
CA LEU A 55 6.14 0.17 5.11
C LEU A 55 4.67 0.39 4.77
N THR A 56 3.80 -0.53 5.14
CA THR A 56 2.33 -0.41 5.03
C THR A 56 1.69 -0.62 6.40
N SER A 57 0.47 -0.12 6.59
CA SER A 57 -0.35 -0.33 7.78
C SER A 57 -1.42 -1.35 7.44
N GLU A 58 -1.40 -2.50 8.12
CA GLU A 58 -2.25 -3.64 7.76
C GLU A 58 -2.89 -4.32 8.97
N SER A 59 -4.13 -4.76 8.79
CA SER A 59 -4.77 -5.73 9.65
C SER A 59 -4.49 -7.16 9.15
N ARG A 60 -3.67 -7.89 9.90
CA ARG A 60 -3.32 -9.28 9.54
C ARG A 60 -4.45 -10.28 9.81
N GLY A 61 -5.39 -9.94 10.68
CA GLY A 61 -6.50 -10.82 11.05
C GLY A 61 -7.74 -10.67 10.17
N LEU A 62 -7.86 -9.57 9.42
CA LEU A 62 -9.02 -9.30 8.59
C LEU A 62 -8.79 -9.76 7.14
N ILE A 63 -9.68 -10.63 6.69
CA ILE A 63 -9.88 -10.94 5.27
C ILE A 63 -10.99 -10.04 4.71
N LEU A 64 -11.98 -9.70 5.54
CA LEU A 64 -13.10 -8.82 5.23
C LEU A 64 -13.56 -8.11 6.51
N ALA A 65 -13.60 -6.77 6.52
CA ALA A 65 -14.15 -5.96 7.61
C ALA A 65 -14.86 -4.75 7.03
N GLY A 66 -16.03 -4.38 7.56
CA GLY A 66 -16.77 -3.20 7.08
C GLY A 66 -17.16 -3.25 5.59
N GLY A 67 -17.17 -4.45 4.99
CA GLY A 67 -17.34 -4.60 3.56
C GLY A 67 -16.12 -4.22 2.73
N THR A 68 -14.91 -4.12 3.28
CA THR A 68 -13.67 -3.92 2.52
C THR A 68 -12.64 -5.01 2.85
N THR A 69 -11.81 -5.32 1.85
CA THR A 69 -10.65 -6.22 1.95
C THR A 69 -9.32 -5.46 1.88
N GLY A 70 -9.37 -4.11 1.85
CA GLY A 70 -8.23 -3.25 1.53
C GLY A 70 -7.20 -3.05 2.65
N PHE A 71 -7.50 -3.42 3.90
CA PHE A 71 -6.56 -3.31 5.04
C PHE A 71 -5.48 -4.39 5.06
N ARG A 72 -5.29 -5.11 3.95
CA ARG A 72 -4.29 -6.15 3.76
C ARG A 72 -3.69 -5.98 2.38
N THR A 73 -2.37 -6.15 2.27
CA THR A 73 -1.73 -6.23 0.96
C THR A 73 -1.97 -7.62 0.36
N TRP A 74 -2.67 -7.68 -0.77
CA TRP A 74 -2.99 -8.92 -1.46
C TRP A 74 -1.81 -9.43 -2.29
N GLU A 75 -1.75 -10.75 -2.51
CA GLU A 75 -0.67 -11.38 -3.28
C GLU A 75 -0.55 -10.82 -4.69
N ALA A 76 -1.67 -10.45 -5.34
CA ALA A 76 -1.65 -9.81 -6.65
C ALA A 76 -0.86 -8.48 -6.64
N ALA A 77 -0.98 -7.68 -5.57
CA ALA A 77 -0.22 -6.45 -5.40
C ALA A 77 1.27 -6.75 -5.20
N LEU A 78 1.62 -7.80 -4.46
CA LEU A 78 3.02 -8.23 -4.29
C LEU A 78 3.65 -8.70 -5.61
N HIS A 79 2.89 -9.43 -6.43
CA HIS A 79 3.33 -9.88 -7.76
C HIS A 79 3.52 -8.69 -8.70
N LEU A 80 2.56 -7.76 -8.75
CA LEU A 80 2.67 -6.54 -9.56
C LEU A 80 3.83 -5.66 -9.08
N GLY A 81 4.03 -5.50 -7.77
CA GLY A 81 5.15 -4.74 -7.21
C GLY A 81 6.50 -5.37 -7.54
N THR A 82 6.57 -6.70 -7.52
CA THR A 82 7.75 -7.44 -7.99
C THR A 82 8.04 -7.16 -9.46
N TYR A 83 7.01 -7.18 -10.31
CA TYR A 83 7.17 -6.84 -11.73
C TYR A 83 7.61 -5.39 -11.94
N LEU A 84 6.97 -4.42 -11.27
CA LEU A 84 7.35 -3.00 -11.30
C LEU A 84 8.77 -2.75 -10.80
N SER A 85 9.30 -3.63 -9.96
CA SER A 85 10.67 -3.55 -9.46
C SER A 85 11.75 -3.90 -10.50
N THR A 86 11.35 -4.49 -11.64
CA THR A 86 12.20 -4.78 -12.80
C THR A 86 12.37 -3.57 -13.70
N GLU A 87 13.36 -3.58 -14.61
CA GLU A 87 13.56 -2.48 -15.56
C GLU A 87 12.36 -2.29 -16.50
N ALA A 88 11.79 -3.40 -17.00
CA ALA A 88 10.62 -3.37 -17.87
C ALA A 88 9.40 -2.78 -17.16
N GLY A 89 9.17 -3.18 -15.90
CA GLY A 89 8.08 -2.64 -15.10
C GLY A 89 8.30 -1.17 -14.72
N ARG A 90 9.52 -0.79 -14.35
CA ARG A 90 9.89 0.61 -14.07
C ARG A 90 9.64 1.51 -15.27
N ALA A 91 10.00 1.08 -16.48
CA ALA A 91 9.77 1.83 -17.72
C ALA A 91 8.29 2.13 -17.99
N LEU A 92 7.37 1.35 -17.39
CA LEU A 92 5.95 1.63 -17.50
C LEU A 92 5.51 2.86 -16.70
N VAL A 93 6.23 3.24 -15.62
CA VAL A 93 5.76 4.26 -14.66
C VAL A 93 6.72 5.43 -14.47
N ALA A 94 8.01 5.25 -14.77
CA ALA A 94 9.01 6.29 -14.64
C ALA A 94 8.68 7.50 -15.53
N GLY A 95 8.73 8.71 -14.95
CA GLY A 95 8.41 9.95 -15.65
C GLY A 95 6.93 10.11 -16.04
N LYS A 96 6.02 9.31 -15.46
CA LYS A 96 4.59 9.33 -15.78
C LYS A 96 3.71 9.75 -14.61
N ARG A 97 2.51 10.24 -14.92
CA ARG A 97 1.42 10.45 -13.96
C ARG A 97 0.62 9.16 -13.86
N VAL A 98 0.63 8.55 -12.68
CA VAL A 98 0.06 7.23 -12.45
C VAL A 98 -1.13 7.34 -11.51
N ILE A 99 -2.20 6.63 -11.81
CA ILE A 99 -3.33 6.40 -10.89
C ILE A 99 -3.42 4.91 -10.54
N GLU A 100 -3.58 4.61 -9.26
CA GLU A 100 -3.89 3.27 -8.76
C GLU A 100 -5.36 3.21 -8.34
N LEU A 101 -6.11 2.31 -8.95
CA LEU A 101 -7.49 1.99 -8.59
C LEU A 101 -7.50 0.95 -7.47
N GLY A 102 -8.31 1.17 -6.42
CA GLY A 102 -8.48 0.20 -5.33
C GLY A 102 -7.15 -0.12 -4.65
N ALA A 103 -6.42 0.93 -4.25
CA ALA A 103 -5.05 0.83 -3.77
C ALA A 103 -4.90 0.06 -2.44
N GLY A 104 -5.99 -0.10 -1.67
CA GLY A 104 -5.97 -0.80 -0.40
C GLY A 104 -4.97 -0.17 0.57
N THR A 105 -3.91 -0.90 0.88
CA THR A 105 -2.83 -0.44 1.77
C THR A 105 -1.90 0.61 1.14
N GLY A 106 -2.04 0.85 -0.16
CA GLY A 106 -1.17 1.74 -0.95
C GLY A 106 0.20 1.16 -1.24
N PHE A 107 0.43 -0.14 -1.04
CA PHE A 107 1.72 -0.79 -1.21
C PHE A 107 2.40 -0.42 -2.55
N LEU A 108 1.67 -0.54 -3.66
CA LEU A 108 2.21 -0.26 -5.00
C LEU A 108 2.47 1.23 -5.17
N SER A 109 1.49 2.08 -4.86
CA SER A 109 1.67 3.52 -5.00
C SER A 109 2.84 4.08 -4.20
N LEU A 110 3.00 3.64 -2.95
CA LEU A 110 4.15 4.00 -2.12
C LEU A 110 5.46 3.48 -2.69
N PHE A 111 5.48 2.26 -3.23
CA PHE A 111 6.65 1.69 -3.89
C PHE A 111 7.07 2.49 -5.12
N MET A 112 6.10 2.81 -5.99
CA MET A 112 6.33 3.59 -7.20
C MET A 112 6.85 4.98 -6.88
N ALA A 113 6.15 5.71 -6.01
CA ALA A 113 6.51 7.07 -5.62
C ALA A 113 7.92 7.14 -5.03
N LYS A 114 8.31 6.15 -4.22
CA LYS A 114 9.62 6.13 -3.56
C LYS A 114 10.78 5.71 -4.46
N TYR A 115 10.56 4.74 -5.36
CA TYR A 115 11.67 4.03 -6.00
C TYR A 115 11.68 4.05 -7.53
N LEU A 116 10.57 4.40 -8.17
CA LEU A 116 10.43 4.26 -9.62
C LEU A 116 10.37 5.59 -10.37
N SER A 117 10.54 6.71 -9.66
CA SER A 117 10.60 8.07 -10.21
C SER A 117 9.44 8.44 -11.15
N PRO A 118 8.16 8.22 -10.77
CA PRO A 118 7.03 8.79 -11.50
C PRO A 118 6.98 10.31 -11.32
N VAL A 119 6.21 11.01 -12.14
CA VAL A 119 5.93 12.45 -11.93
C VAL A 119 5.00 12.63 -10.72
N ARG A 120 3.91 11.84 -10.70
CA ARG A 120 2.92 11.82 -9.63
C ARG A 120 2.30 10.42 -9.55
N VAL A 121 1.93 10.00 -8.35
CA VAL A 121 1.15 8.80 -8.09
C VAL A 121 -0.07 9.18 -7.26
N VAL A 122 -1.25 8.85 -7.78
CA VAL A 122 -2.53 9.00 -7.07
C VAL A 122 -3.03 7.62 -6.70
N ALA A 123 -3.03 7.31 -5.41
CA ALA A 123 -3.65 6.12 -4.86
C ALA A 123 -5.12 6.41 -4.57
N THR A 124 -6.02 5.58 -5.07
CA THR A 124 -7.46 5.75 -4.83
C THR A 124 -8.07 4.53 -4.15
N ASP A 125 -8.92 4.79 -3.16
CA ASP A 125 -9.78 3.78 -2.54
C ASP A 125 -11.08 4.47 -2.10
N ARG A 126 -12.11 3.71 -1.73
CA ARG A 126 -13.39 4.27 -1.27
C ARG A 126 -13.44 4.49 0.24
N GLU A 127 -12.57 3.82 0.99
CA GLU A 127 -12.57 3.87 2.46
C GLU A 127 -11.63 4.96 2.99
N THR A 128 -12.19 5.95 3.69
CA THR A 128 -11.44 7.06 4.29
C THR A 128 -10.33 6.58 5.22
N ALA A 129 -10.57 5.53 6.01
CA ALA A 129 -9.55 4.98 6.90
C ALA A 129 -8.34 4.38 6.15
N LEU A 130 -8.51 3.92 4.90
CA LEU A 130 -7.40 3.49 4.05
C LEU A 130 -6.61 4.69 3.52
N ILE A 131 -7.28 5.79 3.18
CA ILE A 131 -6.62 7.04 2.78
C ILE A 131 -5.70 7.54 3.90
N GLU A 132 -6.21 7.63 5.13
CA GLU A 132 -5.42 8.03 6.31
C GLU A 132 -4.23 7.09 6.57
N CYS A 133 -4.45 5.77 6.42
CA CYS A 133 -3.37 4.78 6.55
C CYS A 133 -2.28 4.96 5.49
N MET A 134 -2.67 5.21 4.23
CA MET A 134 -1.73 5.43 3.14
C MET A 134 -0.90 6.70 3.34
N GLU A 135 -1.51 7.80 3.77
CA GLU A 135 -0.81 9.05 4.09
C GLU A 135 0.18 8.89 5.25
N ASP A 136 -0.23 8.18 6.32
CA ASP A 136 0.69 7.88 7.42
C ASP A 136 1.85 7.01 6.97
N CYS A 137 1.59 6.02 6.11
CA CYS A 137 2.63 5.19 5.51
C CYS A 137 3.54 6.00 4.58
N ALA A 138 3.02 6.95 3.80
CA ALA A 138 3.81 7.84 2.95
C ALA A 138 4.81 8.65 3.79
N ARG A 139 4.33 9.28 4.86
CA ARG A 139 5.17 10.01 5.83
C ARG A 139 6.27 9.11 6.43
N ARG A 140 5.90 7.90 6.90
CA ARG A 140 6.87 6.95 7.49
C ARG A 140 7.89 6.41 6.48
N ASN A 141 7.51 6.33 5.21
CA ASN A 141 8.40 5.90 4.14
C ASN A 141 9.31 7.03 3.62
N GLY A 142 9.11 8.27 4.05
CA GLY A 142 9.82 9.44 3.53
C GLY A 142 9.43 9.76 2.08
N VAL A 143 8.20 9.42 1.69
CA VAL A 143 7.66 9.75 0.37
C VAL A 143 7.12 11.17 0.40
N ALA A 144 7.45 11.97 -0.61
CA ALA A 144 6.89 13.28 -0.80
C ALA A 144 5.38 13.20 -1.00
N VAL A 145 4.59 13.87 -0.16
CA VAL A 145 3.15 13.95 -0.29
C VAL A 145 2.79 15.30 -0.91
N ALA A 146 1.84 15.34 -1.84
CA ALA A 146 1.30 16.60 -2.32
C ALA A 146 0.63 17.33 -1.14
N GLU A 147 1.17 18.46 -0.71
CA GLU A 147 0.41 19.33 0.20
C GLU A 147 -0.70 20.02 -0.58
N SER A 148 -1.87 20.15 0.04
CA SER A 148 -3.05 20.80 -0.55
C SER A 148 -2.84 22.28 -0.90
N ASP A 149 -1.76 22.93 -0.42
CA ASP A 149 -1.60 24.39 -0.52
C ASP A 149 -0.23 24.87 -1.04
N SER A 150 0.67 24.02 -1.51
CA SER A 150 1.91 24.50 -2.13
C SER A 150 2.32 23.71 -3.37
N GLY A 151 2.07 24.32 -4.54
CA GLY A 151 2.40 23.79 -5.87
C GLY A 151 3.91 23.71 -6.17
N THR A 152 4.75 23.43 -5.17
CA THR A 152 6.19 23.28 -5.34
C THR A 152 6.54 21.79 -5.27
N ALA A 153 6.85 21.19 -6.42
CA ALA A 153 7.33 19.82 -6.47
C ALA A 153 8.60 19.67 -5.60
N PRO A 154 8.66 18.72 -4.67
CA PRO A 154 9.84 18.50 -3.84
C PRO A 154 11.03 18.03 -4.69
N ALA A 155 12.19 18.61 -4.44
CA ALA A 155 13.45 18.35 -5.15
C ALA A 155 14.11 17.02 -4.73
N GLY A 156 13.36 15.92 -4.81
CA GLY A 156 13.85 14.55 -4.60
C GLY A 156 13.72 13.70 -5.86
N ASP A 157 14.47 12.60 -5.93
CA ASP A 157 14.42 11.61 -7.03
C ASP A 157 13.12 10.76 -7.03
N GLY A 158 12.23 11.01 -6.07
CA GLY A 158 10.94 10.35 -5.89
C GLY A 158 9.78 11.21 -6.40
N GLY A 159 8.75 10.54 -6.93
CA GLY A 159 7.54 11.21 -7.40
C GLY A 159 6.66 11.69 -6.25
N VAL A 160 5.76 12.63 -6.54
CA VAL A 160 4.77 13.11 -5.58
C VAL A 160 3.68 12.05 -5.38
N PHE A 161 3.42 11.67 -4.14
CA PHE A 161 2.34 10.76 -3.75
C PHE A 161 1.11 11.53 -3.28
N GLU A 162 -0.05 10.99 -3.58
CA GLU A 162 -1.34 11.47 -3.13
C GLU A 162 -2.27 10.28 -2.89
N ALA A 163 -3.11 10.40 -1.87
CA ALA A 163 -4.20 9.46 -1.62
C ALA A 163 -5.53 10.21 -1.75
N GLY A 164 -6.52 9.60 -2.39
CA GLY A 164 -7.82 10.24 -2.62
C GLY A 164 -8.98 9.25 -2.55
N ILE A 165 -10.13 9.74 -2.10
CA ILE A 165 -11.37 8.95 -2.10
C ILE A 165 -11.89 8.88 -3.53
N TRP A 166 -12.17 7.67 -4.01
CA TRP A 166 -12.88 7.49 -5.28
C TRP A 166 -13.77 6.25 -5.28
N GLU A 167 -15.01 6.43 -5.71
CA GLU A 167 -15.98 5.37 -5.95
C GLU A 167 -16.07 5.10 -7.46
N TRP A 168 -15.84 3.86 -7.89
CA TRP A 168 -15.84 3.53 -9.31
C TRP A 168 -17.20 3.77 -9.95
N GLY A 169 -17.19 4.30 -11.17
CA GLY A 169 -18.41 4.72 -11.87
C GLY A 169 -18.85 6.14 -11.53
N THR A 170 -18.24 6.78 -10.53
CA THR A 170 -18.38 8.22 -10.28
C THR A 170 -17.24 9.00 -10.94
N PRO A 171 -17.43 10.26 -11.33
CA PRO A 171 -16.32 11.13 -11.73
C PRO A 171 -15.28 11.23 -10.61
N LEU A 172 -14.00 11.11 -10.95
CA LEU A 172 -12.93 11.38 -10.00
C LEU A 172 -13.02 12.85 -9.57
N GLY A 173 -13.09 13.10 -8.26
CA GLY A 173 -13.25 14.44 -7.71
C GLY A 173 -12.16 15.38 -8.21
N ARG A 174 -12.55 16.50 -8.82
CA ARG A 174 -11.60 17.54 -9.24
C ARG A 174 -11.11 18.29 -8.01
N ARG A 175 -9.82 18.61 -7.97
CA ARG A 175 -9.21 19.46 -6.94
C ARG A 175 -9.78 20.88 -6.96
N ASP A 176 -9.94 21.43 -8.17
CA ASP A 176 -10.59 22.71 -8.44
C ASP A 176 -11.43 22.62 -9.73
N GLU A 177 -12.56 23.34 -9.80
CA GLU A 177 -13.40 23.40 -11.00
C GLU A 177 -12.66 24.01 -12.22
N ASP A 178 -11.65 24.85 -11.94
CA ASP A 178 -10.82 25.55 -12.92
C ASP A 178 -9.53 24.80 -13.29
N GLU A 179 -9.17 23.74 -12.56
CA GLU A 179 -8.02 22.91 -12.95
C GLU A 179 -8.39 22.02 -14.15
N PRO A 180 -7.45 21.84 -15.11
CA PRO A 180 -7.65 20.91 -16.20
C PRO A 180 -7.92 19.51 -15.65
N GLU A 181 -8.67 18.69 -16.38
CA GLU A 181 -8.95 17.30 -15.98
C GLU A 181 -7.67 16.58 -15.55
N ASP A 182 -7.79 15.79 -14.48
CA ASP A 182 -6.71 14.94 -14.01
C ASP A 182 -6.35 13.93 -15.13
N VAL A 183 -5.34 14.28 -15.93
CA VAL A 183 -4.85 13.41 -17.01
C VAL A 183 -3.80 12.48 -16.43
N PHE A 184 -4.05 11.18 -16.54
CA PHE A 184 -3.10 10.13 -16.18
C PHE A 184 -2.53 9.48 -17.43
N ASP A 185 -1.25 9.15 -17.39
CA ASP A 185 -0.58 8.45 -18.49
C ASP A 185 -0.69 6.92 -18.31
N VAL A 186 -0.89 6.46 -17.06
CA VAL A 186 -1.01 5.04 -16.70
C VAL A 186 -2.03 4.87 -15.58
N ALA A 187 -2.91 3.88 -15.74
CA ALA A 187 -3.77 3.37 -14.68
C ALA A 187 -3.34 1.95 -14.31
N LEU A 188 -3.28 1.66 -13.01
CA LEU A 188 -2.93 0.34 -12.46
C LEU A 188 -3.97 -0.07 -11.42
N GLY A 189 -4.07 -1.37 -11.19
CA GLY A 189 -4.76 -1.90 -10.01
C GLY A 189 -4.51 -3.38 -9.88
N ALA A 190 -4.56 -3.86 -8.65
CA ALA A 190 -4.31 -5.25 -8.30
C ALA A 190 -5.53 -5.84 -7.62
N ASP A 191 -5.94 -7.04 -8.05
CA ASP A 191 -7.06 -7.79 -7.48
C ASP A 191 -8.42 -7.06 -7.51
N LEU A 192 -8.65 -6.27 -8.56
CA LEU A 192 -9.88 -5.45 -8.71
C LEU A 192 -11.14 -6.27 -9.01
N VAL A 193 -10.99 -7.54 -9.42
CA VAL A 193 -12.10 -8.39 -9.88
C VAL A 193 -12.27 -9.55 -8.90
N CYS A 194 -13.31 -9.48 -8.09
CA CYS A 194 -13.81 -10.63 -7.35
C CYS A 194 -15.04 -11.18 -8.09
N VAL A 195 -15.01 -12.47 -8.45
CA VAL A 195 -16.16 -13.12 -9.10
C VAL A 195 -17.33 -13.09 -8.12
N PRO A 196 -18.50 -12.53 -8.49
CA PRO A 196 -19.67 -12.61 -7.63
C PRO A 196 -20.02 -14.08 -7.44
N LEU A 197 -20.11 -14.54 -6.18
CA LEU A 197 -20.78 -15.80 -5.90
C LEU A 197 -22.24 -15.62 -6.32
N VAL A 198 -22.61 -16.23 -7.44
CA VAL A 198 -23.98 -16.23 -7.94
C VAL A 198 -24.82 -17.03 -6.94
N ASN A 199 -25.36 -16.37 -5.92
CA ASN A 199 -26.54 -16.88 -5.24
C ASN A 199 -27.70 -16.76 -6.24
N GLY A 200 -28.53 -17.80 -6.35
CA GLY A 200 -29.58 -17.95 -7.36
C GLY A 200 -30.69 -16.88 -7.40
N SER A 201 -30.46 -15.69 -6.87
CA SER A 201 -31.33 -14.52 -6.90
C SER A 201 -30.80 -13.35 -7.76
N GLY A 202 -29.71 -13.51 -8.50
CA GLY A 202 -29.35 -12.61 -9.60
C GLY A 202 -28.88 -11.20 -9.22
N SER A 203 -28.61 -10.93 -7.95
CA SER A 203 -27.91 -9.70 -7.55
C SER A 203 -26.44 -9.99 -7.32
N ALA A 204 -25.58 -9.46 -8.21
CA ALA A 204 -24.15 -9.48 -8.02
C ALA A 204 -23.77 -8.40 -7.00
N LEU A 205 -23.09 -8.79 -5.92
CA LEU A 205 -22.35 -7.83 -5.12
C LEU A 205 -21.10 -7.45 -5.92
N THR A 206 -21.20 -6.33 -6.64
CA THR A 206 -20.03 -5.54 -7.04
C THR A 206 -19.72 -4.60 -5.88
N TRP A 207 -18.42 -4.40 -5.61
CA TRP A 207 -17.96 -3.44 -4.60
C TRP A 207 -18.46 -2.03 -4.86
#